data_AF-A0A351NSZ2-F1
#
_entry.id   AF-A0A351NSZ2-F1
#
_cell.length_a   1.000
_cell.length_b   1.000
_cell.length_c   1.000
_cell.angle_alpha   90.00
_cell.angle_beta   90.00
_cell.angle_gamma   90.00
#
_symmetry.space_group_name_H-M   'P 1'
#
loop_
_entity.id
_entity.type
_entity.pdbx_description
1 polymer ?
#
loop_
_entity_poly.entity_id
_entity_poly.type
_entity_poly.pdbx_seq_one_letter_code
_entity_poly.pdbx_strand_id
1 'polypeptide(L)' 'MHYNIALIGFGGVNRALADIIATNPEKFYCEMGFNLRIVAVSDIFLGSV' A
#
# COMPACT_ATOMS: atom_id res chain seq x y z
N MET A 1 -2.36 14.97 -6.32
CA MET A 1 -1.95 15.02 -4.89
C MET A 1 -1.50 13.63 -4.45
N HIS A 2 -0.44 13.52 -3.64
CA HIS A 2 0.09 12.23 -3.16
C HIS A 2 -0.01 12.14 -1.64
N TYR A 3 -0.51 11.02 -1.14
CA TYR A 3 -0.54 10.71 0.29
C TYR A 3 0.39 9.55 0.58
N ASN A 4 1.32 9.78 1.51
CA ASN A 4 2.24 8.76 1.97
C ASN A 4 1.56 7.94 3.07
N ILE A 5 1.57 6.62 2.91
CA ILE A 5 1.01 5.68 3.88
C ILE A 5 2.08 4.70 4.34
N ALA A 6 2.02 4.34 5.63
CA ALA A 6 2.78 3.24 6.20
C ALA A 6 1.83 2.07 6.47
N LEU A 7 2.22 0.87 6.07
CA LEU A 7 1.45 -0.35 6.34
C LEU A 7 1.99 -1.03 7.59
N ILE A 8 1.11 -1.33 8.54
CA ILE A 8 1.44 -2.14 9.72
C ILE A 8 0.85 -3.54 9.52
N GLY A 9 1.70 -4.55 9.59
CA GLY A 9 1.50 -5.90 9.06
C GLY A 9 1.72 -5.97 7.54
N PHE A 10 2.12 -7.13 7.03
CA PHE A 10 2.16 -7.38 5.58
C PHE A 10 1.56 -8.75 5.20
N GLY A 11 0.40 -9.04 5.82
CA GLY A 11 -0.45 -10.18 5.46
C GLY A 11 -1.24 -9.97 4.16
N GLY A 12 -2.17 -10.88 3.87
CA GLY A 12 -2.90 -10.91 2.59
C GLY A 12 -3.61 -9.61 2.22
N VAL A 13 -4.18 -8.90 3.20
CA VAL A 13 -4.88 -7.62 2.96
C VAL A 13 -3.92 -6.52 2.50
N ASN A 14 -2.81 -6.32 3.22
CA ASN A 14 -1.86 -5.26 2.90
C ASN A 14 -1.07 -5.56 1.62
N ARG A 15 -0.86 -6.84 1.30
CA ARG A 15 -0.32 -7.28 -0.01
C ARG A 15 -1.29 -6.95 -1.15
N ALA A 16 -2.55 -7.35 -1.03
CA ALA A 16 -3.57 -7.06 -2.03
C ALA A 16 -3.76 -5.54 -2.22
N LEU A 17 -3.73 -4.76 -1.13
CA LEU A 17 -3.80 -3.30 -1.21
C LEU A 17 -2.59 -2.71 -1.95
N ALA A 18 -1.37 -3.17 -1.64
CA ALA A 18 -0.17 -2.75 -2.35
C ALA A 18 -0.26 -3.08 -3.85
N ASP A 19 -0.75 -4.28 -4.18
CA ASP A 19 -0.94 -4.72 -5.56
C ASP A 19 -1.99 -3.86 -6.29
N ILE A 20 -3.12 -3.53 -5.66
CA ILE A 20 -4.15 -2.66 -6.24
C ILE A 20 -3.58 -1.27 -6.54
N ILE A 21 -2.84 -0.69 -5.60
CA ILE A 21 -2.21 0.64 -5.77
C ILE A 21 -1.16 0.59 -6.90
N ALA A 22 -0.39 -0.49 -7.00
CA ALA A 22 0.67 -0.63 -7.99
C ALA A 22 0.17 -1.00 -9.40
N THR A 23 -0.92 -1.77 -9.51
CA THR A 23 -1.39 -2.34 -10.78
C THR A 23 -1.96 -1.26 -11.71
N ASN A 24 -2.68 -0.28 -11.18
CA ASN A 24 -3.27 0.77 -12.03
C ASN A 24 -3.43 2.12 -11.32
N PRO A 25 -2.31 2.84 -11.08
CA PRO A 25 -2.31 4.09 -10.31
C PRO A 25 -3.12 5.21 -10.98
N GLU A 26 -3.20 5.26 -12.32
CA GLU A 26 -4.02 6.26 -13.01
C GLU A 26 -5.51 6.05 -12.77
N LYS A 27 -5.99 4.80 -12.85
CA LYS A 27 -7.39 4.48 -12.52
C LYS A 27 -7.70 4.82 -11.06
N PHE A 28 -6.79 4.47 -10.15
CA PHE A 28 -6.92 4.78 -8.73
C PHE A 28 -7.02 6.30 -8.50
N TYR A 29 -6.17 7.09 -9.18
CA TYR A 29 -6.21 8.55 -9.12
C TYR A 29 -7.52 9.11 -9.68
N CYS A 30 -8.00 8.59 -10.80
CA CYS A 30 -9.27 9.01 -11.40
C CYS A 30 -10.46 8.73 -10.48
N GLU A 31 -10.46 7.61 -9.75
CA GLU A 31 -11.56 7.22 -8.86
C GLU A 31 -11.50 7.92 -7.49
N MET A 32 -10.31 8.15 -6.94
CA MET A 32 -10.13 8.75 -5.60
C MET A 32 -9.73 10.22 -5.57
N GLY A 33 -9.28 10.79 -6.70
CA GLY A 33 -8.76 12.16 -6.77
C GLY A 33 -7.37 12.35 -6.17
N PHE A 34 -6.74 11.27 -5.70
CA PHE A 34 -5.39 11.28 -5.13
C PHE A 34 -4.67 9.95 -5.33
N ASN A 35 -3.34 10.00 -5.26
CA ASN A 35 -2.48 8.83 -5.34
C ASN A 35 -2.01 8.44 -3.95
N LEU A 36 -1.95 7.13 -3.68
CA LEU A 36 -1.31 6.58 -2.49
C LEU A 36 0.12 6.17 -2.82
N ARG A 37 1.05 6.45 -1.89
CA ARG A 37 2.43 5.97 -1.94
C ARG A 37 2.74 5.23 -0.66
N ILE A 38 3.00 3.94 -0.75
CA ILE A 38 3.48 3.16 0.39
C ILE A 38 4.94 3.54 0.63
N VAL A 39 5.23 4.13 1.78
CA VAL A 39 6.58 4.61 2.15
C VAL A 39 7.25 3.75 3.21
N ALA A 40 6.48 2.92 3.92
CA ALA A 40 7.00 1.98 4.89
C ALA A 40 6.06 0.78 5.02
N VAL A 41 6.63 -0.39 5.31
CA VAL A 41 5.91 -1.58 5.72
C VAL A 41 6.59 -2.13 6.96
N SER A 42 5.83 -2.33 8.04
CA SER A 42 6.29 -2.98 9.26
C SER A 42 5.58 -4.31 9.39
N ASP A 43 6.29 -5.44 9.35
CA ASP A 43 5.69 -6.76 9.57
C ASP A 43 6.27 -7.41 10.84
N ILE A 44 5.40 -7.88 11.73
CA ILE A 44 5.80 -8.57 12.97
C ILE A 44 6.43 -9.94 12.63
N PHE A 45 6.06 -10.56 11.51
CA PHE A 45 6.60 -11.85 11.08
C PHE A 45 8.02 -11.80 10.50
N LEU A 46 8.57 -10.62 10.20
CA LEU A 46 9.98 -10.46 9.82
C LEU A 46 10.94 -10.47 11.03
N GLY A 47 10.41 -10.61 12.26
CA GLY A 47 11.16 -10.71 13.51
C GLY A 47 11.06 -12.07 14.23
N SER A 48 10.54 -13.11 13.59
CA SER A 48 10.61 -14.49 14.11
C SER A 48 11.32 -15.37 13.09
N VAL A 49 12.58 -15.69 13.37
CA VAL A 49 13.27 -16.86 12.81
C VAL A 49 12.77 -18.14 13.45
#